data_AF-K0JUF0-F1
#
_entry.id   AF-K0JUF0-F1
#
_cell.length_a   1.000
_cell.length_b   1.000
_cell.length_c   1.000
_cell.angle_alpha   90.00
_cell.angle_beta   90.00
_cell.angle_gamma   90.00
#
_symmetry.space_group_name_H-M   'P 1'
#
loop_
_entity.id
_entity.type
_entity.pdbx_description
1 polymer ?
#
loop_
_entity_poly.entity_id
_entity_poly.type
_entity_poly.pdbx_seq_one_letter_code
_entity_poly.pdbx_strand_id
1 'polypeptide(L)'
;MELRVQDGRAVLAGRDDAGEREVDPHTLPLGAGLAEALHEWAKVAAAVVRSDASPDASPDDTAGELVALRGRQLASRVAADMGAPVAYTDPVTGEKHIIEAPALPPDPEPEPEEAPETEVPQEQTPWGTGLTVSLFTAAVVTFMVVTLSLGLGETSQWLALVANVLVVGGIAPSVWLARKVMVWRWVAYGVVAGVLIAWFALILTLLE
;
A
#
# COMPACT_ATOMS: atom_id res chain seq x y z
N MET A 1 -16.63 -22.39 11.58
CA MET A 1 -17.56 -21.27 11.86
C MET A 1 -17.92 -20.59 10.54
N GLU A 2 -19.16 -20.15 10.36
CA GLU A 2 -19.65 -19.41 9.19
C GLU A 2 -20.22 -18.06 9.61
N LEU A 3 -19.65 -16.96 9.12
CA LEU A 3 -20.19 -15.61 9.20
C LEU A 3 -21.18 -15.38 8.06
N ARG A 4 -22.44 -15.12 8.41
CA ARG A 4 -23.51 -14.78 7.46
C ARG A 4 -24.38 -13.64 7.99
N VAL A 5 -25.06 -12.94 7.09
CA VAL A 5 -26.08 -11.93 7.45
C VAL A 5 -27.45 -12.60 7.45
N GLN A 6 -28.20 -12.44 8.53
CA GLN A 6 -29.57 -12.96 8.67
C GLN A 6 -30.45 -11.88 9.30
N ASP A 7 -31.53 -11.49 8.62
CA ASP A 7 -32.46 -10.44 9.05
C ASP A 7 -31.79 -9.10 9.42
N GLY A 8 -30.68 -8.76 8.74
CA GLY A 8 -29.90 -7.54 9.01
C GLY A 8 -28.99 -7.60 10.24
N ARG A 9 -28.78 -8.80 10.79
CA ARG A 9 -27.84 -9.06 11.90
C ARG A 9 -26.71 -9.95 11.43
N ALA A 10 -25.50 -9.69 11.92
CA ALA A 10 -24.37 -10.60 11.73
C ALA A 10 -24.52 -11.80 12.67
N VAL A 11 -24.42 -13.00 12.12
CA VAL A 11 -24.53 -14.25 12.86
C VAL A 11 -23.32 -15.12 12.54
N LEU A 12 -22.74 -15.73 13.58
CA LEU A 12 -21.69 -16.74 13.45
C LEU A 12 -22.32 -18.12 13.68
N ALA A 13 -22.54 -18.87 12.60
CA ALA A 13 -23.02 -20.25 12.66
C ALA A 13 -21.84 -21.21 12.88
N GLY A 14 -21.81 -21.87 14.02
CA GLY A 14 -20.89 -22.96 14.32
C GLY A 14 -21.56 -24.32 14.17
N ARG A 15 -20.77 -25.37 13.94
CA ARG A 15 -21.24 -26.74 14.13
C ARG A 15 -20.66 -27.23 15.46
N ASP A 16 -21.52 -27.55 16.42
CA ASP A 16 -21.15 -28.24 17.66
C ASP A 16 -21.58 -29.71 17.60
N ASP A 17 -21.25 -30.49 18.63
CA ASP A 17 -21.62 -31.92 18.73
C ASP A 17 -23.15 -32.16 18.73
N ALA A 18 -23.97 -31.10 18.89
CA ALA A 18 -25.43 -31.14 18.92
C ALA A 18 -26.10 -30.58 17.64
N GLY A 19 -25.35 -29.97 16.71
CA GLY A 19 -25.86 -29.51 15.42
C GLY A 19 -25.28 -28.17 14.93
N GLU A 20 -25.94 -27.54 13.96
CA GLU A 20 -25.65 -26.14 13.60
C GLU A 20 -26.22 -25.21 14.67
N ARG A 21 -25.35 -24.42 15.29
CA ARG A 21 -25.69 -23.45 16.32
C ARG A 21 -25.34 -22.05 15.84
N GLU A 22 -26.34 -21.21 15.71
CA GLU A 22 -26.19 -19.79 15.44
C GLU A 22 -25.82 -19.05 16.73
N VAL A 23 -24.74 -18.27 16.69
CA VAL A 23 -24.19 -17.53 17.83
C VAL A 23 -24.12 -16.05 17.47
N ASP A 24 -24.60 -15.20 18.38
CA ASP A 24 -24.48 -13.74 18.27
C ASP A 24 -23.01 -13.34 18.55
N PRO A 25 -22.36 -12.56 17.66
CA PRO A 25 -21.01 -12.07 17.88
C PRO A 25 -20.77 -11.36 19.21
N HIS A 26 -21.79 -10.73 19.83
CA HIS A 26 -21.64 -10.07 21.13
C HIS A 26 -21.46 -11.03 22.30
N THR A 27 -21.85 -12.29 22.13
CA THR A 27 -21.69 -13.33 23.15
C THR A 27 -20.31 -13.97 23.11
N LEU A 28 -19.53 -13.71 22.06
CA LEU A 28 -18.18 -14.20 21.89
C LEU A 28 -17.17 -13.19 22.44
N PRO A 29 -16.02 -13.64 22.96
CA PRO A 29 -14.95 -12.78 23.45
C PRO A 29 -14.17 -12.17 22.28
N LEU A 30 -14.85 -11.44 21.40
CA LEU A 30 -14.25 -10.79 20.25
C LEU A 30 -13.55 -9.48 20.67
N GLY A 31 -12.46 -9.12 19.98
CA GLY A 31 -11.72 -7.88 20.18
C GLY A 31 -12.62 -6.63 20.21
N ALA A 32 -12.23 -5.64 21.02
CA ALA A 32 -13.07 -4.47 21.33
C ALA A 32 -13.65 -3.79 20.08
N GLY A 33 -14.99 -3.75 19.99
CA GLY A 33 -15.74 -3.11 18.90
C GLY A 33 -15.94 -3.95 17.63
N LEU A 34 -15.39 -5.17 17.55
CA LEU A 34 -15.55 -6.03 16.36
C LEU A 34 -17.00 -6.53 16.20
N ALA A 35 -17.66 -6.92 17.30
CA ALA A 35 -19.06 -7.35 17.29
C ALA A 35 -20.01 -6.23 16.80
N GLU A 36 -19.77 -4.99 17.25
CA GLU A 36 -20.54 -3.83 16.83
C GLU A 36 -20.32 -3.52 15.35
N ALA A 37 -19.06 -3.56 14.89
CA ALA A 37 -18.73 -3.36 13.48
C ALA A 37 -19.38 -4.43 12.55
N LEU A 38 -19.47 -5.68 13.00
CA LEU A 38 -20.16 -6.74 12.28
C LEU A 38 -21.67 -6.46 12.17
N HIS A 39 -22.29 -5.98 13.25
CA HIS A 39 -23.72 -5.67 13.26
C HIS A 39 -24.05 -4.47 12.37
N GLU A 40 -23.27 -3.40 12.44
CA GLU A 40 -23.43 -2.24 11.57
C GLU A 40 -23.22 -2.60 10.09
N TRP A 41 -22.22 -3.43 9.80
CA TRP A 41 -22.03 -3.94 8.44
C TRP A 41 -23.23 -4.76 7.95
N ALA A 42 -23.77 -5.67 8.78
CA ALA A 42 -24.93 -6.47 8.42
C ALA A 42 -26.18 -5.64 8.14
N LYS A 43 -26.37 -4.55 8.90
CA LYS A 43 -27.47 -3.60 8.69
C LYS A 43 -27.34 -2.85 7.36
N VAL A 44 -26.13 -2.42 7.01
CA VAL A 44 -25.84 -1.78 5.72
C VAL A 44 -26.04 -2.77 4.56
N ALA A 45 -25.54 -3.99 4.70
CA ALA A 45 -25.70 -5.04 3.70
C ALA A 45 -27.19 -5.33 3.41
N ALA A 46 -28.02 -5.44 4.45
CA ALA A 46 -29.46 -5.65 4.28
C ALA A 46 -30.18 -4.46 3.61
N ALA A 47 -29.71 -3.23 3.84
CA ALA A 47 -30.21 -2.05 3.16
C ALA A 47 -29.84 -2.04 1.66
N VAL A 48 -28.61 -2.42 1.31
CA VAL A 48 -28.15 -2.51 -0.09
C VAL A 48 -28.93 -3.59 -0.84
N VAL A 49 -29.07 -4.80 -0.29
CA VAL A 49 -29.85 -5.89 -0.92
C VAL A 49 -31.32 -5.49 -1.15
N ARG A 50 -31.92 -4.73 -0.21
CA ARG A 50 -33.29 -4.22 -0.39
C ARG A 50 -33.38 -3.15 -1.47
N SER A 51 -32.34 -2.32 -1.60
CA SER A 51 -32.26 -1.30 -2.65
C SER A 51 -32.17 -1.95 -4.02
N ASP A 52 -31.33 -2.96 -4.18
CA ASP A 52 -31.12 -3.67 -5.45
C ASP A 52 -32.35 -4.50 -5.87
N ALA A 53 -33.15 -4.97 -4.90
CA ALA A 53 -34.41 -5.65 -5.17
C ALA A 53 -35.55 -4.71 -5.61
N SER A 54 -35.36 -3.39 -5.58
CA SER A 54 -36.39 -2.42 -5.96
C SER A 54 -36.57 -2.35 -7.48
N PRO A 55 -37.80 -2.27 -8.01
CA PRO A 55 -38.06 -2.16 -9.46
C PRO A 55 -37.44 -0.92 -10.13
N ASP A 56 -37.17 0.13 -9.36
CA ASP A 56 -36.58 1.41 -9.81
C ASP A 56 -35.06 1.48 -9.55
N ALA A 57 -34.41 0.35 -9.24
CA ALA A 57 -32.99 0.31 -8.91
C ALA A 57 -32.12 0.76 -10.09
N SER A 58 -31.20 1.68 -9.83
CA SER A 58 -30.10 1.97 -10.74
C SER A 58 -29.06 0.85 -10.63
N PRO A 59 -28.43 0.40 -11.73
CA PRO A 59 -27.43 -0.68 -11.72
C PRO A 59 -26.08 -0.21 -11.15
N ASP A 60 -26.08 0.41 -9.97
CA ASP A 60 -24.87 0.89 -9.30
C ASP A 60 -24.28 -0.21 -8.41
N ASP A 61 -23.55 -1.13 -9.05
CA ASP A 61 -22.93 -2.32 -8.42
C ASP A 61 -21.83 -1.94 -7.39
N THR A 62 -21.37 -0.69 -7.40
CA THR A 62 -20.33 -0.17 -6.52
C THR A 62 -20.67 -0.35 -5.03
N ALA A 63 -21.94 -0.15 -4.65
CA ALA A 63 -22.36 -0.30 -3.26
C ALA A 63 -22.28 -1.75 -2.78
N GLY A 64 -22.67 -2.70 -3.64
CA GLY A 64 -22.55 -4.14 -3.38
C GLY A 64 -21.09 -4.57 -3.25
N GLU A 65 -20.22 -4.13 -4.16
CA GLU A 65 -18.78 -4.43 -4.13
C GLU A 65 -18.11 -3.96 -2.82
N LEU A 66 -18.46 -2.75 -2.35
CA LEU A 66 -17.91 -2.20 -1.09
C LEU A 66 -18.38 -2.98 0.14
N VAL A 67 -19.66 -3.39 0.16
CA VAL A 67 -20.21 -4.25 1.23
C VAL A 67 -19.48 -5.60 1.26
N ALA A 68 -19.25 -6.20 0.10
CA ALA A 68 -18.53 -7.47 -0.05
C ALA A 68 -17.07 -7.36 0.42
N LEU A 69 -16.36 -6.31 -0.01
CA LEU A 69 -14.98 -6.06 0.41
C LEU A 69 -14.88 -5.84 1.93
N ARG A 70 -15.80 -5.08 2.51
CA ARG A 70 -15.84 -4.83 3.95
C ARG A 70 -16.16 -6.09 4.74
N GLY A 71 -17.08 -6.91 4.25
CA GLY A 71 -17.43 -8.21 4.84
C GLY A 71 -16.22 -9.15 4.93
N ARG A 72 -15.46 -9.27 3.84
CA ARG A 72 -14.21 -10.06 3.82
C ARG A 72 -13.18 -9.55 4.84
N GLN A 73 -12.99 -8.23 4.94
CA GLN A 73 -12.07 -7.65 5.93
C GLN A 73 -12.48 -7.95 7.38
N LEU A 74 -13.77 -7.88 7.69
CA LEU A 74 -14.30 -8.21 9.01
C LEU A 74 -14.15 -9.71 9.29
N ALA A 75 -14.43 -10.57 8.31
CA ALA A 75 -14.25 -12.01 8.42
C ALA A 75 -12.78 -12.40 8.71
N SER A 76 -11.80 -11.75 8.07
CA SER A 76 -10.38 -11.97 8.36
C SER A 76 -10.01 -11.59 9.79
N ARG A 77 -10.58 -10.51 10.34
CA ARG A 77 -10.36 -10.12 11.73
C ARG A 77 -10.98 -11.12 12.70
N VAL A 78 -12.18 -11.59 12.40
CA VAL A 78 -12.85 -12.64 13.20
C VAL A 78 -12.04 -13.94 13.16
N ALA A 79 -11.49 -14.33 12.00
CA ALA A 79 -10.63 -15.51 11.89
C ALA A 79 -9.33 -15.37 12.69
N ALA A 80 -8.70 -14.19 12.66
CA ALA A 80 -7.50 -13.90 13.44
C ALA A 80 -7.76 -13.94 14.95
N ASP A 81 -8.88 -13.36 15.39
CA ASP A 81 -9.25 -13.27 16.81
C ASP A 81 -9.70 -14.63 17.38
N MET A 82 -10.36 -15.47 16.57
CA MET A 82 -10.71 -16.85 16.94
C MET A 82 -9.57 -17.85 16.74
N GLY A 83 -8.50 -17.49 16.03
CA GLY A 83 -7.39 -18.38 15.68
C GLY A 83 -7.82 -19.59 14.83
N ALA A 84 -8.94 -19.50 14.11
CA ALA A 84 -9.53 -20.60 13.34
C ALA A 84 -10.15 -20.09 12.04
N PRO A 85 -10.20 -20.92 10.97
CA PRO A 85 -10.79 -20.51 9.70
C PRO A 85 -12.29 -20.23 9.82
N VAL A 86 -12.76 -19.21 9.11
CA VAL A 86 -14.14 -18.73 9.10
C VAL A 86 -14.67 -18.70 7.68
N ALA A 87 -15.75 -19.42 7.42
CA ALA A 87 -16.49 -19.28 6.18
C ALA A 87 -17.26 -17.95 6.20
N TYR A 88 -17.17 -17.14 5.15
CA TYR A 88 -17.90 -15.91 4.95
C TYR A 88 -18.89 -16.11 3.81
N THR A 89 -20.16 -15.78 4.02
CA THR A 89 -21.19 -15.80 2.97
C THR A 89 -21.51 -14.37 2.55
N ASP A 90 -21.33 -14.08 1.27
CA ASP A 90 -21.62 -12.76 0.71
C ASP A 90 -23.14 -12.49 0.70
N PRO A 91 -23.62 -11.40 1.31
CA PRO A 91 -25.05 -11.11 1.37
C PRO A 91 -25.66 -10.65 0.04
N VAL A 92 -24.84 -10.17 -0.90
CA VAL A 92 -25.30 -9.66 -2.21
C VAL A 92 -25.33 -10.80 -3.23
N THR A 93 -24.26 -11.59 -3.32
CA THR A 93 -24.14 -12.68 -4.31
C THR A 93 -24.52 -14.06 -3.78
N GLY A 94 -24.52 -14.25 -2.46
CA GLY A 94 -24.72 -15.56 -1.82
C GLY A 94 -23.50 -16.49 -1.88
N GLU A 95 -22.37 -16.03 -2.43
CA GLU A 95 -21.15 -16.84 -2.57
C GLU A 95 -20.49 -17.10 -1.21
N LYS A 96 -20.04 -18.33 -0.98
CA LYS A 96 -19.34 -18.72 0.25
C LYS A 96 -17.83 -18.75 0.03
N HIS A 97 -17.08 -18.00 0.83
CA HIS A 97 -15.63 -17.93 0.81
C HIS A 97 -15.05 -18.39 2.15
N ILE A 98 -14.07 -19.31 2.14
CA ILE A 98 -13.37 -19.71 3.38
C ILE A 98 -12.23 -18.72 3.62
N ILE A 99 -12.27 -18.02 4.75
CA ILE A 99 -11.23 -17.09 5.18
C ILE A 99 -10.35 -17.80 6.20
N GLU A 100 -9.09 -18.03 5.83
CA GLU A 100 -8.11 -18.66 6.69
C GLU A 100 -7.63 -17.67 7.77
N ALA A 101 -7.42 -18.18 8.99
CA ALA A 101 -6.82 -17.37 10.04
C ALA A 101 -5.34 -17.15 9.70
N PRO A 102 -4.76 -15.96 9.98
CA PRO A 102 -3.32 -15.78 9.89
C PRO A 102 -2.64 -16.87 10.72
N ALA A 103 -1.84 -17.71 10.06
CA ALA A 103 -1.03 -18.69 10.76
C ALA A 103 -0.15 -17.93 11.75
N LEU A 104 -0.41 -18.13 13.05
CA LEU A 104 0.56 -17.73 14.06
C LEU A 104 1.87 -18.43 13.67
N PRO A 105 3.02 -17.73 13.62
CA PRO A 105 4.28 -18.42 13.43
C PRO A 105 4.34 -19.53 14.48
N PRO A 106 4.51 -20.80 14.08
CA PRO A 106 4.54 -21.89 15.03
C PRO A 106 5.64 -21.59 16.06
N ASP A 107 5.41 -21.96 17.32
CA ASP A 107 6.51 -22.16 18.26
C ASP A 107 7.58 -22.99 17.53
N PRO A 108 8.88 -22.71 17.68
CA PRO A 108 9.93 -23.40 16.91
C PRO A 108 9.93 -24.90 17.27
N GLU A 109 9.09 -25.66 16.59
CA GLU A 109 9.14 -27.10 16.52
C GLU A 109 10.42 -27.48 15.78
N PRO A 110 11.12 -28.56 16.17
CA PRO A 110 12.28 -29.02 15.45
C PRO A 110 11.88 -29.36 14.01
N GLU A 111 12.46 -28.60 13.07
CA GLU A 111 12.20 -28.55 11.63
C GLU A 111 11.85 -29.91 11.00
N PRO A 112 10.64 -30.07 10.44
CA PRO A 112 10.38 -31.08 9.42
C PRO A 112 11.12 -30.67 8.13
N GLU A 113 11.87 -31.60 7.54
CA GLU A 113 12.57 -31.47 6.25
C GLU A 113 11.88 -30.51 5.28
N GLU A 114 12.58 -29.40 5.00
CA GLU A 114 12.19 -28.34 4.09
C GLU A 114 11.65 -28.91 2.77
N ALA A 115 10.33 -28.86 2.58
CA ALA A 115 9.77 -28.86 1.23
C ALA A 115 10.36 -27.66 0.49
N PRO A 116 10.71 -27.77 -0.81
CA PRO A 116 11.38 -26.69 -1.51
C PRO A 116 10.52 -25.44 -1.42
N GLU A 117 11.03 -24.46 -0.67
CA GLU A 117 10.49 -23.13 -0.60
C GLU A 117 10.25 -22.67 -2.03
N THR A 118 8.99 -22.37 -2.34
CA THR A 118 8.68 -21.72 -3.61
C THR A 118 9.32 -20.34 -3.52
N GLU A 119 10.53 -20.19 -4.06
CA GLU A 119 11.23 -18.92 -4.20
C GLU A 119 10.23 -17.92 -4.81
N VAL A 120 9.69 -17.04 -3.97
CA VAL A 120 9.02 -15.83 -4.44
C VAL A 120 10.08 -15.08 -5.25
N PRO A 121 9.94 -14.94 -6.58
CA PRO A 121 10.98 -14.30 -7.38
C PRO A 121 11.17 -12.89 -6.85
N GLN A 122 12.34 -12.60 -6.29
CA GLN A 122 12.69 -11.24 -5.93
C GLN A 122 12.60 -10.40 -7.21
N GLU A 123 11.65 -9.46 -7.26
CA GLU A 123 11.55 -8.49 -8.34
C GLU A 123 12.91 -7.82 -8.48
N GLN A 124 13.65 -8.21 -9.52
CA GLN A 124 14.97 -7.68 -9.79
C GLN A 124 14.79 -6.18 -10.01
N THR A 125 15.28 -5.37 -9.06
CA THR A 125 15.30 -3.91 -9.21
C THR A 125 15.83 -3.59 -10.61
N PRO A 126 15.08 -2.89 -11.48
CA PRO A 126 15.49 -2.70 -12.87
C PRO A 126 16.62 -1.68 -12.95
N TRP A 127 17.85 -2.14 -12.69
CA TRP A 127 19.08 -1.33 -12.67
C TRP A 127 19.29 -0.59 -13.99
N GLY A 128 18.91 -1.20 -15.12
CA GLY A 128 19.09 -0.63 -16.46
C GLY A 128 18.33 0.68 -16.66
N THR A 129 17.05 0.74 -16.27
CA THR A 129 16.25 1.97 -16.40
C THR A 129 16.60 3.00 -15.33
N GLY A 130 16.99 2.55 -14.14
CA GLY A 130 17.48 3.44 -13.09
C GLY A 130 18.73 4.20 -13.51
N LEU A 131 19.72 3.51 -14.07
CA LEU A 131 21.00 4.11 -14.47
C LEU A 131 20.85 5.14 -15.59
N THR A 132 19.98 4.88 -16.58
CA THR A 132 19.73 5.81 -17.71
C THR A 132 19.04 7.08 -17.24
N VAL A 133 18.06 6.96 -16.34
CA VAL A 133 17.39 8.12 -15.72
C VAL A 133 18.40 8.95 -14.94
N SER A 134 19.26 8.32 -14.13
CA SER A 134 20.32 9.03 -13.40
C SER A 134 21.25 9.79 -14.34
N LEU A 135 21.72 9.15 -15.41
CA LEU A 135 22.62 9.76 -16.38
C LEU A 135 21.96 10.96 -17.08
N PHE A 136 20.72 10.80 -17.53
CA PHE A 136 19.97 11.86 -18.19
C PHE A 136 19.73 13.05 -17.26
N THR A 137 19.26 12.79 -16.03
CA THR A 137 19.07 13.85 -15.02
C THR A 137 20.38 14.56 -14.70
N ALA A 138 21.49 13.82 -14.56
CA ALA A 138 22.81 14.42 -14.32
C ALA A 138 23.21 15.36 -15.45
N ALA A 139 23.03 14.96 -16.71
CA ALA A 139 23.34 15.80 -17.87
C ALA A 139 22.51 17.08 -17.90
N VAL A 140 21.19 16.99 -17.67
CA VAL A 140 20.28 18.15 -17.65
C VAL A 140 20.64 19.13 -16.54
N VAL A 141 20.86 18.62 -15.32
CA VAL A 141 21.23 19.44 -14.16
C VAL A 141 22.59 20.10 -14.39
N THR A 142 23.56 19.36 -14.92
CA THR A 142 24.88 19.91 -15.26
C THR A 142 24.75 21.07 -16.23
N PHE A 143 24.00 20.87 -17.32
CA PHE A 143 23.76 21.89 -18.33
C PHE A 143 23.09 23.14 -17.74
N MET A 144 22.01 22.96 -16.96
CA MET A 144 21.32 24.07 -16.30
C MET A 144 22.25 24.87 -15.40
N VAL A 145 23.03 24.20 -14.54
CA VAL A 145 23.95 24.86 -13.62
C VAL A 145 25.05 25.60 -14.37
N VAL A 146 25.66 24.99 -15.39
CA VAL A 146 26.72 25.63 -16.17
C VAL A 146 26.19 26.83 -16.96
N THR A 147 25.08 26.69 -17.70
CA THR A 147 24.52 27.79 -18.49
C THR A 147 24.06 28.94 -17.60
N LEU A 148 23.42 28.65 -16.46
CA LEU A 148 23.04 29.67 -15.49
C LEU A 148 24.27 30.39 -14.94
N SER A 149 25.33 29.64 -14.61
CA SER A 149 26.55 30.21 -14.03
C SER A 149 27.34 31.05 -15.02
N LEU A 150 27.43 30.64 -16.29
CA LEU A 150 28.04 31.44 -17.35
C LEU A 150 27.24 32.72 -17.61
N GLY A 151 25.92 32.61 -17.72
CA GLY A 151 25.04 33.77 -17.94
C GLY A 151 25.07 34.78 -16.78
N LEU A 152 25.15 34.32 -15.54
CA LEU A 152 25.31 35.21 -14.37
C LEU A 152 26.76 35.67 -14.17
N GLY A 153 27.74 34.88 -14.61
CA GLY A 153 29.17 35.19 -14.50
C GLY A 153 29.55 36.46 -15.25
N GLU A 154 28.85 36.78 -16.36
CA GLU A 154 29.00 38.05 -17.09
C GLU A 154 28.61 39.28 -16.24
N THR A 155 27.77 39.11 -15.21
CA THR A 155 27.31 40.21 -14.34
C THR A 155 27.98 40.21 -12.97
N SER A 156 27.99 39.08 -12.26
CA SER A 156 28.59 38.94 -10.93
C SER A 156 28.79 37.46 -10.57
N GLN A 157 30.06 37.04 -10.52
CA GLN A 157 30.46 35.68 -10.11
C GLN A 157 29.95 35.28 -8.72
N TRP A 158 29.90 36.23 -7.78
CA TRP A 158 29.41 35.96 -6.42
C TRP A 158 27.89 35.70 -6.45
N LEU A 159 27.11 36.48 -7.20
CA LEU A 159 25.66 36.27 -7.29
C LEU A 159 25.33 34.88 -7.89
N ALA A 160 26.09 34.44 -8.89
CA ALA A 160 25.99 33.09 -9.47
C ALA A 160 26.24 31.98 -8.43
N LEU A 161 27.22 32.19 -7.54
CA LEU A 161 27.58 31.27 -6.48
C LEU A 161 26.49 31.17 -5.40
N VAL A 162 25.98 32.32 -4.91
CA VAL A 162 24.86 32.36 -3.95
C VAL A 162 23.63 31.66 -4.53
N ALA A 163 23.28 31.99 -5.77
CA ALA A 163 22.09 31.44 -6.43
C ALA A 163 22.17 29.92 -6.56
N ASN A 164 23.32 29.37 -6.96
CA ASN A 164 23.50 27.92 -7.05
C ASN A 164 23.40 27.24 -5.69
N VAL A 165 24.05 27.78 -4.66
CA VAL A 165 23.96 27.21 -3.30
C VAL A 165 22.53 27.28 -2.77
N LEU A 166 21.80 28.36 -3.05
CA LEU A 166 20.41 28.50 -2.63
C LEU A 166 19.49 27.52 -3.37
N VAL A 167 19.68 27.34 -4.67
CA VAL A 167 18.90 26.39 -5.51
C VAL A 167 19.19 24.95 -5.08
N VAL A 168 20.46 24.58 -4.95
CA VAL A 168 20.88 23.24 -4.49
C VAL A 168 20.39 23.00 -3.06
N GLY A 169 20.53 23.99 -2.18
CA GLY A 169 20.05 23.94 -0.80
C GLY A 169 18.53 23.83 -0.69
N GLY A 170 17.78 24.49 -1.57
CA GLY A 170 16.32 24.40 -1.62
C GLY A 170 15.80 23.07 -2.18
N ILE A 171 16.56 22.45 -3.08
CA ILE A 171 16.19 21.16 -3.70
C ILE A 171 16.64 19.97 -2.83
N ALA A 172 17.67 20.13 -1.99
CA ALA A 172 18.22 19.07 -1.16
C ALA A 172 17.21 18.39 -0.21
N PRO A 173 16.31 19.10 0.51
CA PRO A 173 15.29 18.47 1.37
C PRO A 173 14.31 17.62 0.57
N SER A 174 13.87 18.13 -0.60
CA SER A 174 12.94 17.45 -1.50
C SER A 174 13.56 16.17 -2.09
N VAL A 175 14.83 16.24 -2.47
CA VAL A 175 15.60 15.08 -2.98
C VAL A 175 15.87 14.08 -1.85
N TRP A 176 16.13 14.55 -0.63
CA TRP A 176 16.35 13.69 0.53
C TRP A 176 15.08 12.97 0.99
N LEU A 177 13.89 13.56 0.81
CA LEU A 177 12.62 12.89 1.06
C LEU A 177 12.29 11.85 -0.03
N ALA A 178 12.61 12.18 -1.29
CA ALA A 178 12.35 11.33 -2.45
C ALA A 178 13.17 10.02 -2.46
N ARG A 179 14.29 9.96 -1.72
CA ARG A 179 15.12 8.72 -1.61
C ARG A 179 14.40 7.53 -0.97
N LYS A 180 13.29 7.74 -0.26
CA LYS A 180 12.52 6.67 0.39
C LYS A 180 11.61 5.92 -0.59
N VAL A 181 11.39 6.46 -1.79
CA VAL A 181 10.54 5.86 -2.83
C VAL A 181 11.44 5.18 -3.88
N MET A 182 11.18 3.90 -4.17
CA MET A 182 12.06 2.99 -4.90
C MET A 182 12.51 3.50 -6.29
N VAL A 183 11.65 4.24 -7.00
CA VAL A 183 11.93 4.80 -8.33
C VAL A 183 12.67 6.15 -8.27
N TRP A 184 12.34 6.99 -7.29
CA TRP A 184 12.87 8.36 -7.19
C TRP A 184 14.32 8.45 -6.70
N ARG A 185 14.88 7.34 -6.20
CA ARG A 185 16.30 7.23 -5.81
C ARG A 185 17.26 7.51 -6.97
N TRP A 186 16.92 7.07 -8.17
CA TRP A 186 17.76 7.25 -9.35
C TRP A 186 17.83 8.70 -9.82
N VAL A 187 16.70 9.41 -9.80
CA VAL A 187 16.65 10.85 -10.07
C VAL A 187 17.50 11.61 -9.05
N ALA A 188 17.39 11.26 -7.77
CA ALA A 188 18.18 11.87 -6.70
C ALA A 188 19.70 11.71 -6.94
N TYR A 189 20.16 10.50 -7.29
CA TYR A 189 21.57 10.26 -7.63
C TYR A 189 22.00 11.07 -8.86
N GLY A 190 21.15 11.17 -9.89
CA GLY A 190 21.41 11.98 -11.07
C GLY A 190 21.58 13.47 -10.73
N VAL A 191 20.70 14.04 -9.91
CA VAL A 191 20.80 15.44 -9.47
C VAL A 191 22.11 15.70 -8.72
N VAL A 192 22.43 14.85 -7.73
CA VAL A 192 23.66 15.00 -6.93
C VAL A 192 24.90 14.89 -7.82
N ALA A 193 24.96 13.89 -8.69
CA ALA A 193 26.07 13.72 -9.63
C ALA A 193 26.19 14.91 -10.60
N GLY A 194 25.08 15.39 -11.15
CA GLY A 194 25.08 16.53 -12.08
C GLY A 194 25.57 17.82 -11.42
N VAL A 195 25.18 18.10 -10.18
CA VAL A 195 25.68 19.27 -9.43
C VAL A 195 27.18 19.19 -9.20
N LEU A 196 27.69 18.02 -8.79
CA LEU A 196 29.13 17.82 -8.56
C LEU A 196 29.94 17.99 -9.85
N ILE A 197 29.47 17.42 -10.96
CA ILE A 197 30.11 17.56 -12.28
C ILE A 197 30.11 19.03 -12.71
N ALA A 198 28.98 19.74 -12.54
CA ALA A 198 28.88 21.15 -12.90
C ALA A 198 29.86 22.02 -12.11
N TRP A 199 29.97 21.82 -10.80
CA TRP A 199 30.94 22.54 -9.98
C TRP A 199 32.37 22.25 -10.40
N PHE A 200 32.68 20.98 -10.69
CA PHE A 200 34.02 20.60 -11.16
C PHE A 200 34.35 21.29 -12.50
N ALA A 201 33.41 21.29 -13.45
CA ALA A 201 33.57 21.99 -14.72
C ALA A 201 33.77 23.50 -14.52
N LEU A 202 32.96 24.13 -13.67
CA LEU A 202 33.10 25.57 -13.38
C LEU A 202 34.46 25.89 -12.72
N ILE A 203 34.95 25.06 -11.80
CA ILE A 203 36.27 25.24 -11.19
C ILE A 203 37.37 25.16 -12.25
N LEU A 204 37.28 24.20 -13.18
CA LEU A 204 38.24 24.08 -14.28
C LEU A 204 38.23 25.32 -15.17
N THR A 205 37.04 25.84 -15.54
CA THR A 205 36.94 27.07 -16.34
C THR A 205 37.47 28.31 -15.63
N LEU A 206 37.55 28.31 -14.30
CA LEU A 206 38.15 29.39 -13.52
C LEU A 206 39.67 29.26 -13.37
N LEU A 207 40.21 28.07 -13.63
CA LEU A 207 41.64 27.76 -13.51
C LEU A 207 42.40 27.98 -14.83
N GLU A 208 41.69 27.92 -15.96
CA GLU A 208 42.16 28.30 -17.30
C GLU A 208 42.19 29.82 -17.49
#